data_AF-A0A284RRX3-F1
#
_entry.id   AF-A0A284RRX3-F1
#
_cell.length_a   1.000
_cell.length_b   1.000
_cell.length_c   1.000
_cell.angle_alpha   90.00
_cell.angle_beta   90.00
_cell.angle_gamma   90.00
#
_symmetry.space_group_name_H-M   'P 1'
#
loop_
_entity.id
_entity.type
_entity.pdbx_description
1 polymer ?
#
loop_
_entity_poly.entity_id
_entity_poly.type
_entity_poly.pdbx_seq_one_letter_code
_entity_poly.pdbx_strand_id
1 'polypeptide(L)'
;MSLTNYKAPDTLTTSIRQDSFKQTFRAATVPLIGLPGDLGLHDSVESILDTFVVDAKSSDDFVFLANERSSGEEVFQVRGILSEVKLPPVLKGQRVSINELIQTVRLISFDEDEWFRKATTAASRIAEYMEQHVQETVRIPYAICHGAIREFQIVNRILTPVHRMAVEDVIELPLSYDPSRTLQPIIGEGKFVFTKDNKPSFEKFSMNEDGQYTHVRGVKPSTFRPGQIVVVGVSFRLVRSTNSDMMMFVTHLDSIALLSWGHLDESRVTRHRVQKHALPIKKRHCNLDNDMKTKNPQESK
;
A
#
# COMPACT_ATOMS: atom_id res chain seq x y z
N MET A 1 7.08 -15.09 7.71
CA MET A 1 6.13 -13.96 7.79
C MET A 1 5.63 -13.67 6.41
N SER A 2 4.41 -13.21 6.24
CA SER A 2 3.94 -12.67 4.96
C SER A 2 2.95 -11.55 5.21
N LEU A 3 2.82 -10.64 4.24
CA LEU A 3 1.69 -9.72 4.20
C LEU A 3 0.54 -10.41 3.48
N THR A 4 -0.69 -9.98 3.79
CA THR A 4 -1.85 -10.45 3.03
C THR A 4 -1.78 -9.86 1.64
N ASN A 5 -1.70 -10.72 0.61
CA ASN A 5 -1.71 -10.30 -0.78
C ASN A 5 -3.11 -10.52 -1.37
N TYR A 6 -3.73 -9.43 -1.83
CA TYR A 6 -4.94 -9.45 -2.61
C TYR A 6 -4.61 -9.03 -4.05
N LYS A 7 -4.83 -9.94 -5.00
CA LYS A 7 -4.76 -9.65 -6.43
C LYS A 7 -6.15 -9.61 -7.02
N ALA A 8 -6.36 -8.70 -7.97
CA ALA A 8 -7.58 -8.63 -8.73
C ALA A 8 -7.84 -9.95 -9.46
N PRO A 9 -9.10 -10.41 -9.53
CA PRO A 9 -9.47 -11.47 -10.45
C PRO A 9 -9.36 -10.96 -11.89
N ASP A 10 -9.19 -11.87 -12.85
CA ASP A 10 -9.14 -11.53 -14.28
C ASP A 10 -10.37 -10.74 -14.73
N THR A 11 -11.52 -10.98 -14.08
CA THR A 11 -12.78 -10.27 -14.33
C THR A 11 -12.72 -8.77 -14.09
N LEU A 12 -11.75 -8.27 -13.32
CA LEU A 12 -11.61 -6.82 -13.09
C LEU A 12 -11.41 -6.07 -14.41
N THR A 13 -10.59 -6.61 -15.32
CA THR A 13 -10.36 -5.99 -16.65
C THR A 13 -11.65 -5.84 -17.47
N THR A 14 -12.57 -6.78 -17.34
CA THR A 14 -13.90 -6.68 -17.97
C THR A 14 -14.78 -5.65 -17.26
N SER A 15 -14.76 -5.62 -15.92
CA SER A 15 -15.56 -4.68 -15.13
C SER A 15 -15.17 -3.22 -15.37
N ILE A 16 -13.88 -2.91 -15.45
CA ILE A 16 -13.41 -1.51 -15.65
C ILE A 16 -13.76 -0.96 -17.04
N ARG A 17 -14.10 -1.84 -18.00
CA ARG A 17 -14.56 -1.45 -19.34
C ARG A 17 -16.03 -1.07 -19.39
N GLN A 18 -16.82 -1.38 -18.36
CA GLN A 18 -18.24 -1.05 -18.29
C GLN A 18 -18.43 0.46 -18.09
N ASP A 19 -19.36 1.07 -18.84
CA ASP A 19 -19.62 2.51 -18.76
C ASP A 19 -20.06 2.97 -17.38
N SER A 20 -20.84 2.16 -16.67
CA SER A 20 -21.25 2.44 -15.29
C SER A 20 -20.05 2.54 -14.33
N PHE A 21 -19.04 1.69 -14.53
CA PHE A 21 -17.79 1.76 -13.76
C PHE A 21 -17.01 3.02 -14.13
N LYS A 22 -16.82 3.31 -15.43
CA LYS A 22 -16.13 4.52 -15.91
C LYS A 22 -16.79 5.80 -15.36
N GLN A 23 -18.12 5.86 -15.36
CA GLN A 23 -18.88 6.97 -14.78
C GLN A 23 -18.64 7.10 -13.27
N THR A 24 -18.68 5.99 -12.54
CA THR A 24 -18.38 5.98 -11.09
C THR A 24 -16.95 6.46 -10.81
N PHE A 25 -15.98 5.99 -11.60
CA PHE A 25 -14.58 6.42 -11.49
C PHE A 25 -14.43 7.92 -11.73
N ARG A 26 -15.00 8.45 -12.81
CA ARG A 26 -14.97 9.89 -13.12
C ARG A 26 -15.62 10.70 -12.00
N ALA A 27 -16.82 10.33 -11.56
CA ALA A 27 -17.51 11.01 -10.47
C ALA A 27 -16.68 11.04 -9.17
N ALA A 28 -16.05 9.92 -8.80
CA ALA A 28 -15.23 9.81 -7.60
C ALA A 28 -13.92 10.61 -7.67
N THR A 29 -13.42 10.90 -8.87
CA THR A 29 -12.09 11.52 -9.07
C THR A 29 -12.13 12.97 -9.51
N VAL A 30 -13.28 13.46 -9.99
CA VAL A 30 -13.50 14.88 -10.36
C VAL A 30 -13.07 15.86 -9.26
N PRO A 31 -13.40 15.66 -7.96
CA PRO A 31 -13.02 16.60 -6.91
C PRO A 31 -11.50 16.73 -6.70
N LEU A 32 -10.72 15.80 -7.24
CA LEU A 32 -9.26 15.75 -7.05
C LEU A 32 -8.49 16.42 -8.19
N ILE A 33 -9.16 16.78 -9.30
CA ILE A 33 -8.49 17.36 -10.47
C ILE A 33 -7.93 18.74 -10.11
N GLY A 34 -6.65 18.96 -10.39
CA GLY A 34 -6.03 20.27 -10.20
C GLY A 34 -5.68 20.61 -8.75
N LEU A 35 -5.83 19.66 -7.82
CA LEU A 35 -5.38 19.85 -6.44
C LEU A 35 -3.85 19.84 -6.35
N PRO A 36 -3.26 20.46 -5.31
CA PRO A 36 -1.83 20.35 -5.05
C PRO A 36 -1.36 18.89 -4.99
N GLY A 37 -0.22 18.61 -5.62
CA GLY A 37 0.33 17.27 -5.76
C GLY A 37 -0.27 16.46 -6.91
N ASP A 38 -1.22 16.96 -7.71
CA ASP A 38 -1.74 16.23 -8.86
C ASP A 38 -0.62 15.91 -9.89
N LEU A 39 -0.19 14.65 -9.94
CA LEU A 39 0.90 14.21 -10.81
C LEU A 39 0.60 14.47 -12.31
N GLY A 40 -0.67 14.43 -12.69
CA GLY A 40 -1.09 14.65 -14.07
C GLY A 40 -0.87 16.07 -14.58
N LEU A 41 -0.57 17.04 -13.70
CA LEU A 41 -0.23 18.42 -14.06
C LEU A 41 1.23 18.60 -14.47
N HIS A 42 2.08 17.62 -14.18
CA HIS A 42 3.52 17.68 -14.43
C HIS A 42 3.94 16.91 -15.69
N ASP A 43 3.08 16.94 -16.71
CA ASP A 43 3.30 16.31 -18.02
C ASP A 43 4.06 17.22 -19.00
N SER A 44 4.93 18.10 -18.50
CA SER A 44 5.89 18.86 -19.31
C SER A 44 7.22 19.00 -18.55
N VAL A 45 8.33 19.14 -19.26
CA VAL A 45 9.66 19.29 -18.64
C VAL A 45 9.72 20.62 -17.89
N GLU A 46 9.17 21.67 -18.49
CA GLU A 46 9.09 23.02 -17.93
C GLU A 46 8.37 23.01 -16.58
N SER A 47 7.23 22.33 -16.48
CA SER A 47 6.49 22.24 -15.20
C SER A 47 7.26 21.52 -14.09
N ILE A 48 8.18 20.61 -14.43
CA ILE A 48 9.01 19.90 -13.46
C ILE A 48 10.15 20.82 -13.01
N LEU A 49 10.83 21.46 -13.96
CA LEU A 49 11.94 22.38 -13.70
C LEU A 49 11.52 23.61 -12.88
N ASP A 50 10.34 24.15 -13.16
CA ASP A 50 9.82 25.36 -12.50
C ASP A 50 9.29 25.11 -11.08
N THR A 51 9.12 23.84 -10.67
CA THR A 51 8.47 23.49 -9.40
C THR A 51 9.38 22.70 -8.46
N PHE A 52 10.32 21.92 -9.00
CA PHE A 52 11.02 20.90 -8.24
C PHE A 52 12.52 20.97 -8.37
N VAL A 53 13.18 20.64 -7.26
CA VAL A 53 14.63 20.49 -7.18
C VAL A 53 14.98 19.07 -6.74
N VAL A 54 16.08 18.54 -7.26
CA VAL A 54 16.57 17.22 -6.84
C VAL A 54 17.44 17.40 -5.60
N ASP A 55 17.01 16.83 -4.47
CA ASP A 55 17.78 16.86 -3.22
C ASP A 55 18.60 15.57 -3.08
N ALA A 56 19.90 15.72 -3.29
CA ALA A 56 20.91 14.67 -3.11
C ALA A 56 21.78 14.88 -1.86
N LYS A 57 21.47 15.85 -1.00
CA LYS A 57 22.32 16.28 0.12
C LYS A 57 21.70 15.96 1.48
N SER A 58 20.38 15.95 1.57
CA SER A 58 19.68 15.73 2.84
C SER A 58 19.71 14.28 3.32
N SER A 59 20.09 13.32 2.47
CA SER A 59 20.17 11.89 2.81
C SER A 59 21.33 11.22 2.09
N ASP A 60 22.05 10.37 2.82
CA ASP A 60 23.13 9.54 2.27
C ASP A 60 22.59 8.28 1.55
N ASP A 61 21.35 7.87 1.86
CA ASP A 61 20.76 6.61 1.41
C ASP A 61 19.94 6.75 0.13
N PHE A 62 19.35 7.91 -0.10
CA PHE A 62 18.51 8.17 -1.25
C PHE A 62 18.48 9.65 -1.65
N VAL A 63 18.25 9.88 -2.94
CA VAL A 63 17.97 11.18 -3.54
C VAL A 63 16.46 11.27 -3.79
N PHE A 64 15.85 12.42 -3.57
CA PHE A 64 14.41 12.59 -3.76
C PHE A 64 14.09 13.91 -4.47
N LEU A 65 12.86 14.00 -4.98
CA LEU A 65 12.35 15.22 -5.59
C LEU A 65 11.74 16.11 -4.50
N ALA A 66 12.31 17.29 -4.28
CA ALA A 66 11.83 18.26 -3.30
C ALA A 66 11.03 19.37 -3.98
N ASN A 67 9.99 19.85 -3.31
CA ASN A 67 9.26 21.03 -3.73
C ASN A 67 10.10 22.28 -3.47
N GLU A 68 10.28 23.15 -4.45
CA GLU A 68 11.11 24.35 -4.29
C GLU A 68 10.57 25.26 -3.16
N ARG A 69 9.25 25.30 -2.96
CA ARG A 69 8.61 26.19 -1.98
C ARG A 69 8.66 25.66 -0.56
N SER A 70 8.50 24.35 -0.37
CA SER A 70 8.48 23.75 0.98
C SER A 70 9.84 23.22 1.40
N SER A 71 10.75 23.00 0.44
CA SER A 71 12.03 22.29 0.60
C SER A 71 11.90 20.84 1.10
N GLY A 72 10.68 20.35 1.29
CA GLY A 72 10.41 18.97 1.68
C GLY A 72 10.24 18.06 0.47
N GLU A 73 10.33 16.76 0.70
CA GLU A 73 10.01 15.75 -0.30
C GLU A 73 8.59 15.95 -0.83
N GLU A 74 8.45 16.01 -2.16
CA GLU A 74 7.15 16.17 -2.81
C GLU A 74 6.39 14.85 -2.80
N VAL A 75 5.13 14.93 -2.38
CA VAL A 75 4.19 13.80 -2.41
C VAL A 75 3.13 14.08 -3.46
N PHE A 76 3.19 13.31 -4.53
CA PHE A 76 2.26 13.38 -5.64
C PHE A 76 1.03 12.51 -5.40
N GLN A 77 -0.13 12.93 -5.89
CA GLN A 77 -1.37 12.18 -5.87
C GLN A 77 -1.53 11.42 -7.18
N VAL A 78 -1.65 10.09 -7.06
CA VAL A 78 -2.00 9.20 -8.17
C VAL A 78 -3.33 8.53 -7.91
N ARG A 79 -4.29 8.80 -8.79
CA ARG A 79 -5.60 8.15 -8.76
C ARG A 79 -5.63 6.93 -9.66
N GLY A 80 -6.38 5.92 -9.25
CA GLY A 80 -6.52 4.70 -10.02
C GLY A 80 -7.40 3.67 -9.35
N ILE A 81 -7.43 2.50 -9.96
CA ILE A 81 -8.18 1.33 -9.51
C ILE A 81 -7.16 0.35 -8.94
N LEU A 82 -7.38 -0.13 -7.72
CA LEU A 82 -6.48 -1.11 -7.12
C LEU A 82 -6.51 -2.42 -7.91
N SER A 83 -5.37 -2.87 -8.44
CA SER A 83 -5.22 -4.19 -9.07
C SER A 83 -4.54 -5.19 -8.14
N GLU A 84 -3.63 -4.72 -7.28
CA GLU A 84 -2.97 -5.55 -6.28
C GLU A 84 -2.71 -4.73 -5.01
N VAL A 85 -2.91 -5.37 -3.85
CA VAL A 85 -2.61 -4.79 -2.55
C VAL A 85 -1.95 -5.85 -1.68
N LYS A 86 -0.74 -5.54 -1.22
CA LYS A 86 0.01 -6.29 -0.23
C LYS A 86 0.35 -5.33 0.91
N LEU A 87 -0.53 -5.24 1.91
CA LEU A 87 -0.43 -4.31 3.03
C LEU A 87 -0.49 -5.07 4.36
N PRO A 88 -0.11 -4.44 5.50
CA PRO A 88 -0.29 -5.02 6.82
C PRO A 88 -1.75 -5.43 7.12
N PRO A 89 -1.97 -6.37 8.05
CA PRO A 89 -1.03 -6.90 9.03
C PRO A 89 -0.06 -7.95 8.46
N VAL A 90 1.10 -8.06 9.10
CA VAL A 90 2.04 -9.16 8.95
C VAL A 90 1.46 -10.39 9.64
N LEU A 91 1.29 -11.46 8.87
CA LEU A 91 0.77 -12.72 9.35
C LEU A 91 1.92 -13.65 9.74
N LYS A 92 1.72 -14.36 10.85
CA LYS A 92 2.57 -15.47 11.28
C LYS A 92 2.39 -16.61 10.27
N GLY A 93 3.33 -16.74 9.35
CA GLY A 93 3.26 -17.67 8.22
C GLY A 93 4.62 -17.86 7.55
N GLN A 94 4.60 -18.51 6.38
CA GLN A 94 5.73 -18.91 5.52
C GLN A 94 7.00 -18.06 5.67
N ARG A 95 8.18 -18.68 5.77
CA ARG A 95 9.48 -18.00 5.95
C ARG A 95 9.86 -17.16 4.72
N VAL A 96 9.32 -15.95 4.62
CA VAL A 96 9.80 -14.90 3.70
C VAL A 96 10.97 -14.19 4.38
N SER A 97 12.00 -13.86 3.59
CA SER A 97 13.12 -13.07 4.11
C SER A 97 12.64 -11.67 4.51
N ILE A 98 13.30 -11.04 5.48
CA ILE A 98 12.90 -9.70 5.93
C ILE A 98 13.00 -8.66 4.81
N ASN A 99 13.95 -8.85 3.90
CA ASN A 99 14.16 -8.00 2.71
C ASN A 99 13.01 -8.10 1.69
N GLU A 100 12.26 -9.21 1.70
CA GLU A 100 11.10 -9.43 0.83
C GLU A 100 9.77 -9.00 1.50
N LEU A 101 9.84 -8.51 2.75
CA LEU A 101 8.69 -7.98 3.46
C LEU A 101 8.41 -6.53 3.01
N ILE A 102 7.96 -6.43 1.77
CA ILE A 102 7.57 -5.19 1.10
C ILE A 102 6.05 -5.03 1.06
N GLN A 103 5.60 -3.83 1.39
CA GLN A 103 4.28 -3.31 1.07
C GLN A 103 4.20 -3.07 -0.44
N THR A 104 3.06 -3.37 -1.05
CA THR A 104 2.86 -3.14 -2.48
C THR A 104 1.44 -2.66 -2.74
N VAL A 105 1.33 -1.59 -3.51
CA VAL A 105 0.08 -1.09 -4.07
C VAL A 105 0.28 -1.02 -5.58
N ARG A 106 -0.63 -1.63 -6.35
CA ARG A 106 -0.67 -1.48 -7.80
C ARG A 106 -1.96 -0.82 -8.23
N LEU A 107 -1.81 0.21 -9.04
CA LEU A 107 -2.91 0.94 -9.65
C LEU A 107 -2.95 0.68 -11.15
N ILE A 108 -4.16 0.49 -11.66
CA ILE A 108 -4.46 0.50 -13.09
C ILE A 108 -5.52 1.56 -13.37
N SER A 109 -5.68 1.91 -14.64
CA SER A 109 -6.84 2.64 -15.12
C SER A 109 -7.39 2.00 -16.40
N PHE A 110 -8.45 2.57 -16.95
CA PHE A 110 -8.97 2.20 -18.27
C PHE A 110 -8.27 3.00 -19.37
N ASP A 111 -8.25 2.47 -20.60
CA ASP A 111 -7.43 2.99 -21.71
C ASP A 111 -7.72 4.45 -22.10
N GLU A 112 -8.95 4.93 -21.87
CA GLU A 112 -9.40 6.30 -22.16
C GLU A 112 -9.09 7.31 -21.05
N ASP A 113 -8.45 6.90 -19.94
CA ASP A 113 -8.10 7.82 -18.85
C ASP A 113 -6.88 8.66 -19.21
N GLU A 114 -7.14 9.81 -19.83
CA GLU A 114 -6.11 10.75 -20.24
C GLU A 114 -5.26 11.26 -19.07
N TRP A 115 -5.86 11.42 -17.89
CA TRP A 115 -5.14 11.87 -16.71
C TRP A 115 -4.13 10.82 -16.27
N PHE A 116 -4.51 9.54 -16.26
CA PHE A 116 -3.59 8.47 -15.89
C PHE A 116 -2.41 8.39 -16.87
N ARG A 117 -2.68 8.57 -18.17
CA ARG A 117 -1.64 8.69 -19.20
C ARG A 117 -0.71 9.90 -18.99
N LYS A 118 -1.24 11.04 -18.56
CA LYS A 118 -0.42 12.20 -18.20
C LYS A 118 0.45 11.91 -16.98
N ALA A 119 -0.12 11.31 -15.94
CA ALA A 119 0.61 10.92 -14.73
C ALA A 119 1.74 9.93 -15.03
N THR A 120 1.53 8.94 -15.90
CA THR A 120 2.61 8.01 -16.31
C THR A 120 3.71 8.71 -17.09
N THR A 121 3.35 9.66 -17.95
CA THR A 121 4.30 10.49 -18.68
C THR A 121 5.10 11.40 -17.73
N ALA A 122 4.44 12.00 -16.74
CA ALA A 122 5.08 12.80 -15.71
C ALA A 122 6.09 11.98 -14.90
N ALA A 123 5.72 10.76 -14.47
CA ALA A 123 6.63 9.87 -13.76
C ALA A 123 7.87 9.49 -14.58
N SER A 124 7.72 9.28 -15.89
CA SER A 124 8.83 9.04 -16.82
C SER A 124 9.78 10.24 -16.87
N ARG A 125 9.24 11.45 -17.03
CA ARG A 125 10.04 12.68 -17.07
C ARG A 125 10.70 13.01 -15.73
N ILE A 126 10.02 12.75 -14.62
CA ILE A 126 10.61 12.88 -13.28
C ILE A 126 11.81 11.93 -13.14
N ALA A 127 11.68 10.69 -13.60
CA ALA A 127 12.79 9.74 -13.56
C ALA A 127 14.01 10.22 -14.37
N GLU A 128 13.78 10.71 -15.60
CA GLU A 128 14.83 11.30 -16.45
C GLU A 128 15.45 12.55 -15.80
N TYR A 129 14.63 13.43 -15.25
CA TYR A 129 15.08 14.63 -14.55
C TYR A 129 15.97 14.29 -13.36
N MET A 130 15.55 13.35 -12.51
CA MET A 130 16.34 12.91 -11.36
C MET A 130 17.66 12.24 -11.79
N GLU A 131 17.64 11.42 -12.85
CA GLU A 131 18.85 10.79 -13.40
C GLU A 131 19.87 11.81 -13.89
N GLN A 132 19.43 12.89 -14.55
CA GLN A 132 20.33 13.95 -15.02
C GLN A 132 21.01 14.75 -13.90
N HIS A 133 20.47 14.70 -12.68
CA HIS A 133 20.97 15.45 -11.53
C HIS A 133 21.90 14.66 -10.61
N VAL A 134 22.10 13.37 -10.89
CA VAL A 134 23.04 12.51 -10.17
C VAL A 134 24.22 12.14 -11.07
N GLN A 135 25.38 11.86 -10.45
CA GLN A 135 26.58 11.45 -11.20
C GLN A 135 26.67 9.92 -11.33
N GLU A 136 25.88 9.21 -10.54
CA GLU A 136 25.80 7.75 -10.52
C GLU A 136 24.89 7.20 -11.63
N THR A 137 25.18 5.98 -12.08
CA THR A 137 24.31 5.27 -13.01
C THR A 137 22.97 4.97 -12.35
N VAL A 138 21.87 5.38 -12.98
CA VAL A 138 20.51 5.11 -12.49
C VAL A 138 19.89 3.95 -13.26
N ARG A 139 19.30 3.01 -12.52
CA ARG A 139 18.47 1.95 -13.08
C ARG A 139 17.01 2.34 -12.93
N ILE A 140 16.42 2.74 -14.05
CA ILE A 140 15.00 3.06 -14.19
C ILE A 140 14.26 1.81 -14.70
N PRO A 141 13.10 1.42 -14.13
CA PRO A 141 12.28 0.36 -14.69
C PRO A 141 11.91 0.63 -16.16
N TYR A 142 12.04 -0.37 -17.02
CA TYR A 142 11.82 -0.25 -18.48
C TYR A 142 10.50 0.46 -18.85
N ALA A 143 9.41 0.09 -18.19
CA ALA A 143 8.10 0.69 -18.44
C ALA A 143 8.06 2.19 -18.11
N ILE A 144 8.80 2.64 -17.10
CA ILE A 144 8.90 4.05 -16.71
C ILE A 144 9.78 4.80 -17.72
N CYS A 145 10.95 4.25 -18.07
CA CYS A 145 11.88 4.85 -19.01
C CYS A 145 11.26 5.14 -20.39
N HIS A 146 10.32 4.30 -20.84
CA HIS A 146 9.66 4.46 -22.14
C HIS A 146 8.24 5.04 -22.07
N GLY A 147 7.80 5.53 -20.91
CA GLY A 147 6.43 6.01 -20.72
C GLY A 147 5.34 4.94 -20.98
N ALA A 148 5.71 3.67 -21.01
CA ALA A 148 4.86 2.52 -21.32
C ALA A 148 4.25 1.90 -20.05
N ILE A 149 4.04 2.71 -19.02
CA ILE A 149 3.48 2.30 -17.74
C ILE A 149 2.01 1.95 -17.93
N ARG A 150 1.68 0.66 -17.83
CA ARG A 150 0.29 0.17 -17.80
C ARG A 150 -0.29 0.10 -16.40
N GLU A 151 0.60 -0.06 -15.41
CA GLU A 151 0.26 -0.10 -14.01
C GLU A 151 1.27 0.70 -13.19
N PHE A 152 0.79 1.51 -12.26
CA PHE A 152 1.64 2.16 -11.28
C PHE A 152 1.87 1.19 -10.13
N GLN A 153 3.06 0.58 -10.09
CA GLN A 153 3.49 -0.20 -8.94
C GLN A 153 4.22 0.71 -7.96
N ILE A 154 3.79 0.67 -6.70
CA ILE A 154 4.32 1.47 -5.61
C ILE A 154 4.70 0.52 -4.48
N VAL A 155 5.92 0.66 -3.96
CA VAL A 155 6.48 -0.29 -2.99
C VAL A 155 7.10 0.44 -1.81
N ASN A 156 6.93 -0.14 -0.62
CA ASN A 156 7.58 0.37 0.58
C ASN A 156 8.10 -0.80 1.41
N ARG A 157 9.20 -0.64 2.14
CA ARG A 157 9.67 -1.65 3.08
C ARG A 157 8.82 -1.60 4.34
N ILE A 158 8.63 -2.76 4.98
CA ILE A 158 8.01 -2.78 6.31
C ILE A 158 9.02 -2.37 7.38
N LEU A 159 10.30 -2.75 7.26
CA LEU A 159 11.36 -2.35 8.17
C LEU A 159 12.56 -1.78 7.40
N THR A 160 13.26 -0.87 8.04
CA THR A 160 14.48 -0.23 7.53
C THR A 160 15.71 -0.80 8.26
N PRO A 161 16.81 -1.14 7.56
CA PRO A 161 18.06 -1.50 8.21
C PRO A 161 18.57 -0.37 9.11
N VAL A 162 19.08 -0.68 10.30
CA VAL A 162 19.51 0.32 11.28
C VAL A 162 20.64 1.22 10.80
N HIS A 163 21.49 0.75 9.89
CA HIS A 163 22.58 1.56 9.33
C HIS A 163 22.13 2.57 8.25
N ARG A 164 20.84 2.57 7.87
CA ARG A 164 20.27 3.41 6.80
C ARG A 164 19.22 4.41 7.30
N MET A 165 19.34 4.82 8.56
CA MET A 165 18.23 5.44 9.24
C MET A 165 18.73 6.50 10.22
N ALA A 166 18.04 7.64 10.24
CA ALA A 166 18.29 8.71 11.18
C ALA A 166 17.51 8.43 12.48
N VAL A 167 18.17 8.46 13.64
CA VAL A 167 17.61 7.98 14.91
C VAL A 167 16.26 8.63 15.25
N GLU A 168 16.09 9.90 14.88
CA GLU A 168 14.87 10.71 15.01
C GLU A 168 13.65 10.19 14.23
N ASP A 169 13.85 9.27 13.28
CA ASP A 169 12.79 8.68 12.47
C ASP A 169 12.33 7.31 12.98
N VAL A 170 13.01 6.74 13.98
CA VAL A 170 12.54 5.50 14.62
C VAL A 170 11.22 5.79 15.34
N ILE A 171 10.21 4.98 15.05
CA ILE A 171 8.92 5.01 15.74
C ILE A 171 8.51 3.61 16.16
N GLU A 172 7.58 3.53 17.12
CA GLU A 172 7.06 2.24 17.56
C GLU A 172 6.22 1.57 16.45
N LEU A 173 6.46 0.27 16.23
CA LEU A 173 5.68 -0.54 15.30
C LEU A 173 4.23 -0.70 15.80
N PRO A 174 3.22 -0.21 15.07
CA PRO A 174 1.83 -0.31 15.51
C PRO A 174 1.35 -1.75 15.58
N LEU A 175 0.54 -2.08 16.60
CA LEU A 175 -0.10 -3.40 16.71
C LEU A 175 -1.03 -3.74 15.52
N SER A 176 -1.51 -2.73 14.78
CA SER A 176 -2.27 -2.94 13.55
C SER A 176 -1.42 -3.51 12.41
N TYR A 177 -0.10 -3.30 12.44
CA TYR A 177 0.85 -3.85 11.47
C TYR A 177 1.33 -5.24 11.87
N ASP A 178 1.53 -5.48 13.16
CA ASP A 178 2.04 -6.77 13.67
C ASP A 178 1.26 -7.24 14.91
N PRO A 179 -0.02 -7.65 14.73
CA PRO A 179 -0.88 -8.02 15.85
C PRO A 179 -0.38 -9.26 16.61
N SER A 180 0.43 -10.10 15.95
CA SER A 180 1.02 -11.31 16.55
C SER A 180 2.44 -11.09 17.07
N ARG A 181 2.97 -9.86 17.04
CA ARG A 181 4.34 -9.53 17.48
C ARG A 181 5.42 -10.39 16.82
N THR A 182 5.23 -10.72 15.54
CA THR A 182 6.14 -11.55 14.75
C THR A 182 7.41 -10.80 14.32
N LEU A 183 7.33 -9.47 14.16
CA LEU A 183 8.45 -8.60 13.83
C LEU A 183 9.22 -8.14 15.07
N GLN A 184 8.59 -8.20 16.26
CA GLN A 184 9.22 -7.74 17.50
C GLN A 184 10.57 -8.44 17.79
N PRO A 185 10.74 -9.77 17.62
CA PRO A 185 12.04 -10.40 17.79
C PRO A 185 13.10 -9.90 16.81
N ILE A 186 12.72 -9.61 15.55
CA ILE A 186 13.62 -9.14 14.50
C ILE A 186 14.09 -7.71 14.79
N ILE A 187 13.18 -6.87 15.27
CA ILE A 187 13.53 -5.53 15.74
C ILE A 187 14.44 -5.63 16.98
N GLY A 188 14.15 -6.57 17.88
CA GLY A 188 14.97 -6.85 19.07
C GLY A 188 16.40 -7.30 18.80
N GLU A 189 16.70 -7.85 17.60
CA GLU A 189 18.07 -8.14 17.18
C GLU A 189 18.90 -6.88 16.86
N GLY A 190 18.26 -5.70 16.76
CA GLY A 190 18.95 -4.43 16.51
C GLY A 190 19.47 -4.25 15.08
N LYS A 191 19.08 -5.12 14.13
CA LYS A 191 19.46 -5.01 12.71
C LYS A 191 18.48 -4.18 11.88
N PHE A 192 17.21 -4.16 12.30
CA PHE A 192 16.11 -3.51 11.60
C PHE A 192 15.26 -2.70 12.57
N VAL A 193 14.72 -1.59 12.10
CA VAL A 193 13.82 -0.71 12.85
C VAL A 193 12.60 -0.36 12.01
N PHE A 194 11.53 0.07 12.68
CA PHE A 194 10.36 0.65 12.04
C PHE A 194 10.50 2.18 12.06
N THR A 195 10.33 2.81 10.91
CA THR A 195 10.52 4.27 10.78
C THR A 195 9.25 4.96 10.29
N LYS A 196 9.23 6.29 10.36
CA LYS A 196 8.14 7.11 9.78
C LYS A 196 7.93 6.78 8.31
N ASP A 197 9.03 6.56 7.58
CA ASP A 197 9.05 6.18 6.17
C ASP A 197 8.33 4.86 5.89
N ASN A 198 8.36 3.90 6.82
CA ASN A 198 7.69 2.62 6.66
C ASN A 198 6.17 2.66 6.94
N LYS A 199 5.62 3.81 7.35
CA LYS A 199 4.26 3.96 7.85
C LYS A 199 3.41 4.84 6.91
N PRO A 200 2.88 4.29 5.80
CA PRO A 200 1.93 5.03 4.99
C PRO A 200 0.67 5.39 5.78
N SER A 201 0.10 6.55 5.43
CA SER A 201 -1.17 7.03 5.95
C SER A 201 -2.33 6.31 5.27
N PHE A 202 -3.24 5.74 6.06
CA PHE A 202 -4.43 5.04 5.56
C PHE A 202 -5.69 5.85 5.83
N GLU A 203 -6.37 6.21 4.76
CA GLU A 203 -7.42 7.22 4.80
C GLU A 203 -8.65 6.76 3.98
N LYS A 204 -9.78 7.42 4.20
CA LYS A 204 -11.01 7.22 3.43
C LYS A 204 -11.71 8.55 3.28
N PHE A 205 -12.20 8.83 2.08
CA PHE A 205 -13.11 9.93 1.84
C PHE A 205 -14.54 9.49 2.14
N SER A 206 -15.24 10.26 2.96
CA SER A 206 -16.67 10.11 3.22
C SER A 206 -17.40 11.38 2.82
N MET A 207 -18.44 11.26 2.01
CA MET A 207 -19.32 12.39 1.74
C MET A 207 -20.19 12.63 2.98
N ASN A 208 -20.20 13.86 3.47
CA ASN A 208 -21.12 14.27 4.53
C ASN A 208 -22.52 14.55 3.95
N GLU A 209 -23.48 14.87 4.83
CA GLU A 209 -24.86 15.18 4.44
C GLU A 209 -24.96 16.40 3.50
N ASP A 210 -24.01 17.33 3.61
CA ASP A 210 -23.91 18.53 2.77
C ASP A 210 -23.26 18.28 1.40
N GLY A 211 -22.91 17.04 1.08
CA GLY A 211 -22.24 16.69 -0.17
C GLY A 211 -20.74 17.02 -0.22
N GLN A 212 -20.14 17.44 0.90
CA GLN A 212 -18.71 17.70 1.03
C GLN A 212 -17.94 16.43 1.40
N TYR A 213 -16.76 16.27 0.80
CA TYR A 213 -15.86 15.18 1.14
C TYR A 213 -15.11 15.47 2.44
N THR A 214 -15.32 14.63 3.44
CA THR A 214 -14.60 14.61 4.70
C THR A 214 -13.55 13.51 4.69
N HIS A 215 -12.42 13.78 5.34
CA HIS A 215 -11.28 12.89 5.35
C HIS A 215 -11.21 12.11 6.65
N VAL A 216 -11.42 10.79 6.58
CA VAL A 216 -11.35 9.88 7.72
C VAL A 216 -9.98 9.24 7.75
N ARG A 217 -9.18 9.60 8.76
CA ARG A 217 -7.83 9.06 8.98
C ARG A 217 -7.85 7.80 9.84
N GLY A 218 -6.75 7.03 9.78
CA GLY A 218 -6.56 5.87 10.65
C GLY A 218 -7.35 4.63 10.22
N VAL A 219 -7.66 4.54 8.92
CA VAL A 219 -8.34 3.38 8.34
C VAL A 219 -7.43 2.16 8.47
N LYS A 220 -7.99 0.99 8.77
CA LYS A 220 -7.18 -0.24 8.85
C LYS A 220 -6.66 -0.60 7.45
N PRO A 221 -5.37 -0.94 7.27
CA PRO A 221 -4.84 -1.32 5.95
C PRO A 221 -5.58 -2.51 5.33
N SER A 222 -6.12 -3.41 6.17
CA SER A 222 -6.98 -4.50 5.74
C SER A 222 -8.31 -4.07 5.11
N THR A 223 -8.60 -2.79 4.94
CA THR A 223 -9.80 -2.27 4.25
C THR A 223 -9.60 -2.20 2.74
N PHE A 224 -8.35 -2.05 2.27
CA PHE A 224 -8.05 -1.87 0.86
C PHE A 224 -8.10 -3.19 0.08
N ARG A 225 -8.80 -3.21 -1.05
CA ARG A 225 -9.05 -4.39 -1.87
C ARG A 225 -8.97 -4.04 -3.36
N PRO A 226 -8.54 -5.00 -4.20
CA PRO A 226 -8.60 -4.84 -5.64
C PRO A 226 -10.02 -4.51 -6.12
N GLY A 227 -10.11 -3.63 -7.12
CA GLY A 227 -11.36 -3.11 -7.69
C GLY A 227 -11.86 -1.80 -7.07
N GLN A 228 -11.33 -1.40 -5.92
CA GLN A 228 -11.63 -0.10 -5.32
C GLN A 228 -10.97 1.04 -6.08
N ILE A 229 -11.63 2.20 -6.07
CA ILE A 229 -11.12 3.45 -6.61
C ILE A 229 -10.44 4.20 -5.47
N VAL A 230 -9.16 4.53 -5.67
CA VAL A 230 -8.31 5.15 -4.64
C VAL A 230 -7.54 6.34 -5.21
N VAL A 231 -7.07 7.18 -4.30
CA VAL A 231 -5.94 8.09 -4.54
C VAL A 231 -4.79 7.67 -3.64
N VAL A 232 -3.58 7.69 -4.18
CA VAL A 232 -2.36 7.26 -3.52
C VAL A 232 -1.37 8.41 -3.52
N GLY A 233 -0.85 8.76 -2.35
CA GLY A 233 0.32 9.64 -2.22
C GLY A 233 1.59 8.86 -2.54
N VAL A 234 2.33 9.31 -3.55
CA VAL A 234 3.59 8.72 -4.01
C VAL A 234 4.68 9.77 -4.04
N SER A 235 5.85 9.44 -3.52
CA SER A 235 7.07 10.19 -3.78
C SER A 235 8.02 9.37 -4.67
N PHE A 236 8.93 10.07 -5.35
CA PHE A 236 9.92 9.46 -6.24
C PHE A 236 11.32 9.58 -5.66
N ARG A 237 12.02 8.46 -5.58
CA ARG A 237 13.35 8.37 -4.98
C ARG A 237 14.33 7.61 -5.86
N LEU A 238 15.59 8.02 -5.84
CA LEU A 238 16.73 7.22 -6.27
C LEU A 238 17.39 6.61 -5.04
N VAL A 239 17.30 5.29 -4.87
CA VAL A 239 17.84 4.59 -3.70
C VAL A 239 19.14 3.89 -4.07
N ARG A 240 20.20 4.06 -3.27
CA ARG A 240 21.46 3.35 -3.48
C ARG A 240 21.31 1.84 -3.24
N SER A 241 21.68 1.07 -4.25
CA SER A 241 21.78 -0.39 -4.16
C SER A 241 22.88 -0.78 -3.16
N THR A 242 22.65 -1.81 -2.34
CA THR A 242 23.69 -2.33 -1.42
C THR A 242 24.82 -3.04 -2.15
N ASN A 243 24.57 -3.52 -3.37
CA ASN A 243 25.41 -4.50 -4.06
C ASN A 243 26.04 -3.94 -5.35
N SER A 244 25.83 -2.66 -5.65
CA SER A 244 26.30 -2.04 -6.88
C SER A 244 26.37 -0.52 -6.73
N ASP A 245 27.27 0.13 -7.46
CA ASP A 245 27.38 1.60 -7.55
C ASP A 245 26.26 2.24 -8.39
N MET A 246 25.11 1.57 -8.46
CA MET A 246 23.93 2.01 -9.20
C MET A 246 22.86 2.47 -8.23
N MET A 247 22.18 3.55 -8.58
CA MET A 247 20.94 3.96 -7.94
C MET A 247 19.74 3.31 -8.62
N MET A 248 18.68 3.07 -7.85
CA MET A 248 17.43 2.48 -8.34
C MET A 248 16.33 3.53 -8.26
N PHE A 249 15.64 3.80 -9.37
CA PHE A 249 14.42 4.61 -9.31
C PHE A 249 13.27 3.82 -8.68
N VAL A 250 12.72 4.34 -7.59
CA VAL A 250 11.68 3.71 -6.78
C VAL A 250 10.55 4.70 -6.50
N THR A 251 9.33 4.20 -6.60
CA THR A 251 8.09 4.85 -6.16
C THR A 251 7.80 4.48 -4.71
N HIS A 252 7.81 5.46 -3.82
CA HIS A 252 7.57 5.29 -2.40
C HIS A 252 6.10 5.55 -2.06
N LEU A 253 5.54 4.82 -1.09
CA LEU A 253 4.13 4.94 -0.68
C LEU A 253 4.01 5.79 0.58
N ASP A 254 3.41 6.98 0.45
CA ASP A 254 3.19 7.92 1.54
C ASP A 254 1.78 7.83 2.12
N SER A 255 0.77 7.70 1.26
CA SER A 255 -0.62 7.59 1.68
C SER A 255 -1.46 6.80 0.71
N ILE A 256 -2.57 6.25 1.19
CA ILE A 256 -3.62 5.67 0.35
C ILE A 256 -4.97 6.01 0.95
N ALA A 257 -5.83 6.59 0.12
CA ALA A 257 -7.16 7.01 0.50
C ALA A 257 -8.22 6.35 -0.38
N LEU A 258 -9.21 5.72 0.26
CA LEU A 258 -10.34 5.12 -0.43
C LEU A 258 -11.34 6.19 -0.86
N LEU A 259 -11.61 6.28 -2.16
CA LEU A 259 -12.59 7.22 -2.74
C LEU A 259 -13.95 6.56 -2.91
N SER A 260 -13.97 5.35 -3.50
CA SER A 260 -15.19 4.60 -3.76
C SER A 260 -14.87 3.11 -3.85
N TRP A 261 -15.84 2.28 -3.49
CA TRP A 261 -15.69 0.81 -3.55
C TRP A 261 -15.71 0.26 -4.98
N GLY A 262 -16.02 1.10 -5.98
CA GLY A 262 -16.32 0.65 -7.33
C GLY A 262 -17.64 -0.13 -7.36
N HIS A 263 -18.21 -0.35 -8.55
CA HIS A 263 -19.50 -1.04 -8.68
C HIS A 263 -19.45 -2.55 -8.35
N LEU A 264 -18.33 -3.02 -7.76
CA LEU A 264 -18.15 -4.38 -7.28
C LEU A 264 -18.94 -4.59 -5.98
N ASP A 265 -20.25 -4.67 -6.16
CA ASP A 265 -21.30 -5.14 -5.26
C ASP A 265 -20.75 -5.72 -3.93
N GLU A 266 -20.80 -4.92 -2.85
CA GLU A 266 -20.39 -5.30 -1.49
C GLU A 266 -21.00 -6.64 -1.05
N SER A 267 -22.15 -7.00 -1.64
CA SER A 267 -22.90 -8.23 -1.38
C SER A 267 -22.18 -9.52 -1.80
N ARG A 268 -21.24 -9.48 -2.77
CA ARG A 268 -20.47 -10.69 -3.16
C ARG A 268 -19.30 -10.97 -2.25
N VAL A 269 -18.61 -9.93 -1.77
CA VAL A 269 -17.44 -10.09 -0.87
C VAL A 269 -17.87 -10.51 0.53
N THR A 270 -19.02 -10.02 1.02
CA THR A 270 -19.59 -10.44 2.31
C THR A 270 -20.13 -11.88 2.28
N ARG A 271 -20.69 -12.36 1.16
CA ARG A 271 -21.19 -13.75 1.04
C ARG A 271 -20.10 -14.81 1.19
N HIS A 272 -18.88 -14.56 0.72
CA HIS A 272 -17.76 -15.49 0.95
C HIS A 272 -17.29 -15.55 2.40
N ARG A 273 -17.60 -14.52 3.22
CA ARG A 273 -17.25 -14.50 4.64
C ARG A 273 -18.20 -15.34 5.49
N VAL A 274 -19.46 -15.49 5.07
CA VAL A 274 -20.48 -16.28 5.79
C VAL A 274 -20.36 -17.78 5.46
N GLN A 275 -19.94 -18.16 4.25
CA GLN A 275 -19.88 -19.57 3.87
C GLN A 275 -18.66 -20.36 4.39
N LYS A 276 -17.57 -19.72 4.84
CA LYS A 276 -16.36 -20.44 5.28
C LYS A 276 -16.33 -20.86 6.76
N HIS A 277 -17.36 -20.55 7.56
CA HIS A 277 -17.37 -20.86 9.00
C HIS A 277 -18.46 -21.81 9.52
N ALA A 278 -19.24 -22.44 8.64
CA ALA A 278 -20.10 -23.56 9.05
C ALA A 278 -19.42 -24.90 8.75
N LEU A 279 -18.40 -25.25 9.55
CA LEU A 279 -18.00 -26.66 9.64
C LEU A 279 -19.13 -27.41 10.37
N PRO A 280 -19.61 -28.56 9.85
CA PRO A 280 -20.64 -29.34 10.52
C PRO A 280 -20.07 -29.85 11.85
N ILE A 281 -20.65 -29.38 12.96
CA ILE A 281 -20.39 -29.90 14.30
C ILE A 281 -20.86 -31.36 14.30
N LYS A 282 -19.95 -32.31 14.07
CA LYS A 282 -20.17 -33.71 14.43
C LYS A 282 -20.30 -33.76 15.95
N LYS A 283 -21.54 -33.89 16.45
CA LYS A 283 -21.81 -34.27 17.84
C LYS A 283 -21.08 -35.58 18.13
N ARG A 284 -19.96 -35.50 18.84
CA ARG A 284 -19.36 -36.69 19.48
C ARG A 284 -20.22 -36.98 20.71
N HIS A 285 -20.92 -38.11 20.68
CA HIS A 285 -21.43 -38.74 21.89
C HIS A 285 -20.23 -39.14 22.74
N CYS A 286 -20.01 -38.44 23.85
CA CYS A 286 -19.19 -38.95 24.94
C CYS A 286 -20.11 -39.75 25.86
N ASN A 287 -20.08 -41.08 25.73
CA ASN A 287 -20.48 -41.95 26.82
C ASN A 287 -19.34 -41.94 27.84
N LEU A 288 -19.56 -41.27 28.97
CA LEU A 288 -18.78 -41.46 30.18
C LEU A 288 -19.61 -42.38 31.07
N ASP A 289 -19.26 -43.66 31.03
CA ASP A 289 -19.54 -44.60 32.10
C ASP A 289 -18.66 -44.29 33.32
N ASN A 290 -19.19 -44.67 34.48
CA ASN A 290 -18.61 -44.67 35.83
C ASN A 290 -18.64 -43.33 36.58
N ASP A 291 -19.53 -43.22 37.59
CA ASP A 291 -19.10 -43.66 38.91
C ASP A 291 -20.23 -43.87 39.96
N MET A 292 -19.97 -44.85 40.82
CA MET A 292 -20.42 -45.07 42.19
C MET A 292 -21.91 -45.24 42.54
N LYS A 293 -22.32 -46.53 42.68
CA LYS A 293 -23.36 -46.97 43.63
C LYS A 293 -22.74 -47.40 44.96
N THR A 294 -22.98 -46.58 45.98
CA THR A 294 -23.43 -46.92 47.34
C THR A 294 -23.10 -48.30 47.92
N LYS A 295 -22.19 -48.32 48.91
CA LYS A 295 -22.16 -49.30 50.00
C LYS A 295 -23.24 -48.95 51.03
N ASN A 296 -24.04 -49.93 51.43
CA ASN A 296 -24.82 -49.90 52.67
C ASN A 296 -24.25 -50.89 53.70
N PRO A 297 -24.38 -50.61 55.01
CA PRO A 297 -23.88 -51.44 56.11
C PRO A 297 -24.96 -52.37 56.70
N GLN A 298 -24.58 -53.12 57.75
CA GLN A 298 -25.34 -54.05 58.61
C GLN A 298 -25.33 -55.51 58.11
N GLU A 299 -25.17 -56.55 58.94
CA GLU A 299 -25.45 -56.66 60.37
C GLU A 299 -24.73 -57.86 61.03
N SER A 300 -24.59 -57.74 62.34
CA SER A 300 -24.12 -58.67 63.36
C SER A 300 -24.87 -60.01 63.48
N LYS A 301 -24.15 -61.10 63.71
CA LYS A 301 -24.14 -61.91 64.95
C LYS A 301 -23.12 -63.05 64.85
#